data_AF-A0A7W8WQP8-F1
#
_entry.id   AF-A0A7W8WQP8-F1
#
_cell.length_a   1.000
_cell.length_b   1.000
_cell.length_c   1.000
_cell.angle_alpha   90.00
_cell.angle_beta   90.00
_cell.angle_gamma   90.00
#
_symmetry.space_group_name_H-M   'P 1'
#
loop_
_entity.id
_entity.type
_entity.pdbx_description
1 polymer ?
#
loop_
_entity_poly.entity_id
_entity_poly.type
_entity_poly.pdbx_seq_one_letter_code
_entity_poly.pdbx_strand_id
1 'polypeptide(L)'
;MTIILPSTLYTEVQETFLLQGNTEGEVQITEMIFCPATGKRGVVPEVAAAWRDYHRHTVWSFNPWTGANRTLPDIQEDPYGRLLLPPGEKLTKEFEAHTLLYLRAAGAISQFKRAGWTAKFDAVPLIVELRNAEHTLTFRLTETRDEERFYQLLRLEAWRLASE
;
A
#
# COMPACT_ATOMS: atom_id res chain seq x y z
N MET A 1 -21.75 -26.77 5.99
CA MET A 1 -22.29 -26.61 4.63
C MET A 1 -21.23 -25.87 3.83
N THR A 2 -20.41 -26.60 3.09
CA THR A 2 -19.27 -26.03 2.34
C THR A 2 -19.79 -25.55 1.00
N ILE A 3 -19.83 -24.24 0.80
CA ILE A 3 -20.19 -23.66 -0.50
C ILE A 3 -18.95 -23.73 -1.37
N ILE A 4 -18.91 -24.70 -2.28
CA ILE A 4 -17.92 -24.75 -3.36
C ILE A 4 -18.47 -23.86 -4.46
N LEU A 5 -17.86 -22.69 -4.66
CA LEU A 5 -18.18 -21.83 -5.80
C LEU A 5 -17.59 -22.48 -7.07
N PRO A 6 -18.36 -22.62 -8.16
CA PRO A 6 -17.85 -23.15 -9.42
C PRO A 6 -16.78 -22.22 -10.02
N SER A 7 -15.68 -22.81 -10.52
CA SER A 7 -14.49 -22.12 -11.00
C SER A 7 -14.75 -21.10 -12.12
N THR A 8 -15.85 -21.25 -12.84
CA THR A 8 -16.27 -20.35 -13.92
C THR A 8 -16.71 -18.98 -13.42
N LEU A 9 -17.25 -18.87 -12.20
CA LEU A 9 -17.61 -17.56 -11.64
C LEU A 9 -16.37 -16.73 -11.30
N TYR A 10 -15.26 -17.36 -10.87
CA TYR A 10 -14.03 -16.66 -10.51
C TYR A 10 -13.37 -15.98 -11.73
N THR A 11 -13.42 -16.64 -12.89
CA THR A 11 -12.89 -16.12 -14.16
C THR A 11 -13.72 -14.96 -14.68
N GLU A 12 -15.06 -15.02 -14.58
CA GLU A 12 -15.93 -13.92 -15.01
C GLU A 12 -15.80 -12.68 -14.11
N VAL A 13 -15.59 -12.84 -12.78
CA VAL A 13 -15.31 -11.67 -11.92
C VAL A 13 -13.95 -11.04 -12.26
N GLN A 14 -12.95 -11.83 -12.64
CA GLN A 14 -11.64 -11.34 -13.08
C GLN A 14 -11.73 -10.59 -14.42
N GLU A 15 -12.47 -11.11 -15.41
CA GLU A 15 -12.65 -10.43 -16.70
C GLU A 15 -13.43 -9.12 -16.56
N THR A 16 -14.44 -9.08 -15.69
CA THR A 16 -15.21 -7.84 -15.46
C THR A 16 -14.38 -6.78 -14.74
N PHE A 17 -13.43 -7.18 -13.87
CA PHE A 17 -12.50 -6.26 -13.19
C PHE A 17 -11.42 -5.70 -14.12
N LEU A 18 -11.04 -6.45 -15.16
CA LEU A 18 -10.06 -6.02 -16.15
C LEU A 18 -10.65 -5.10 -17.23
N LEU A 19 -11.97 -5.12 -17.46
CA LEU A 19 -12.62 -4.40 -18.55
C LEU A 19 -13.35 -3.11 -18.14
N GLN A 20 -13.47 -2.81 -16.84
CA GLN A 20 -14.02 -1.55 -16.35
C GLN A 20 -12.97 -0.71 -15.60
N GLY A 21 -12.04 -0.12 -16.34
CA GLY A 21 -11.21 0.97 -15.82
C GLY A 21 -9.82 1.02 -16.41
N ASN A 22 -9.70 1.52 -17.64
CA ASN A 22 -8.45 2.13 -18.06
C ASN A 22 -8.16 3.35 -17.17
N THR A 23 -7.43 3.16 -16.07
CA THR A 23 -6.70 4.20 -15.32
C THR A 23 -5.68 3.55 -14.37
N GLU A 24 -4.40 3.76 -14.68
CA GLU A 24 -3.36 4.23 -13.74
C GLU A 24 -2.84 3.26 -12.65
N GLY A 25 -1.61 2.76 -12.89
CA GLY A 25 -0.73 2.13 -11.89
C GLY A 25 -0.80 0.60 -11.90
N GLU A 26 -0.09 -0.03 -12.84
CA GLU A 26 -0.14 -1.46 -13.13
C GLU A 26 -0.12 -2.33 -11.86
N VAL A 27 -1.24 -3.01 -11.69
CA VAL A 27 -1.52 -3.98 -10.65
C VAL A 27 -0.55 -5.16 -10.80
N GLN A 28 0.08 -5.62 -9.71
CA GLN A 28 0.86 -6.86 -9.71
C GLN A 28 -0.06 -8.06 -9.99
N ILE A 29 -0.21 -8.40 -11.27
CA ILE A 29 -1.11 -9.46 -11.76
C ILE A 29 -0.43 -10.83 -11.85
N THR A 30 0.90 -10.90 -11.79
CA THR A 30 1.64 -12.16 -11.81
C THR A 30 1.28 -13.01 -10.59
N GLU A 31 0.88 -14.25 -10.85
CA GLU A 31 0.44 -15.20 -9.82
C GLU A 31 1.53 -15.45 -8.77
N MET A 32 1.13 -15.41 -7.51
CA MET A 32 1.94 -15.69 -6.36
C MET A 32 2.01 -17.21 -6.12
N ILE A 33 3.19 -17.70 -5.73
CA ILE A 33 3.43 -19.13 -5.49
C ILE A 33 3.37 -19.45 -3.98
N PHE A 34 3.79 -18.49 -3.16
CA PHE A 34 3.91 -18.60 -1.72
C PHE A 34 3.02 -17.58 -1.02
N CYS A 35 2.45 -17.98 0.11
CA CYS A 35 1.68 -17.12 0.99
C CYS A 35 2.59 -16.03 1.56
N PRO A 36 2.32 -14.74 1.30
CA PRO A 36 3.21 -13.66 1.72
C PRO A 36 3.29 -13.49 3.25
N ALA A 37 2.29 -13.97 4.00
CA ALA A 37 2.30 -13.93 5.46
C ALA A 37 3.08 -15.10 6.10
N THR A 38 3.10 -16.27 5.46
CA THR A 38 3.60 -17.51 6.11
C THR A 38 4.73 -18.22 5.36
N GLY A 39 5.03 -17.83 4.12
CA GLY A 39 6.03 -18.47 3.28
C GLY A 39 5.64 -19.86 2.75
N LYS A 40 4.44 -20.37 3.10
CA LYS A 40 3.97 -21.68 2.65
C LYS A 40 3.44 -21.62 1.22
N ARG A 41 3.61 -22.69 0.45
CA ARG A 41 3.00 -22.84 -0.88
C ARG A 41 1.47 -22.96 -0.80
N GLY A 42 0.80 -22.58 -1.89
CA GLY A 42 -0.67 -22.66 -2.00
C GLY A 42 -1.33 -21.42 -1.41
N VAL A 43 -1.11 -20.28 -2.06
CA VAL A 43 -1.67 -19.00 -1.67
C VAL A 43 -3.04 -18.80 -2.33
N VAL A 44 -4.01 -18.28 -1.59
CA VAL A 44 -5.33 -17.95 -2.11
C VAL A 44 -5.75 -16.63 -1.49
N PRO A 45 -6.20 -15.62 -2.26
CA PRO A 45 -6.11 -15.50 -3.72
C PRO A 45 -4.67 -15.50 -4.26
N GLU A 46 -4.47 -16.01 -5.47
CA GLU A 46 -3.15 -16.12 -6.10
C GLU A 46 -2.63 -14.80 -6.68
N VAL A 47 -3.53 -13.85 -6.97
CA VAL A 47 -3.16 -12.52 -7.48
C VAL A 47 -2.86 -11.57 -6.31
N ALA A 48 -1.71 -10.89 -6.36
CA ALA A 48 -1.22 -10.02 -5.28
C ALA A 48 -2.22 -8.94 -4.84
N ALA A 49 -2.86 -8.27 -5.79
CA ALA A 49 -3.85 -7.23 -5.49
C ALA A 49 -5.11 -7.79 -4.83
N ALA A 50 -5.64 -8.91 -5.34
CA ALA A 50 -6.77 -9.60 -4.74
C ALA A 50 -6.43 -10.10 -3.33
N TRP A 51 -5.21 -10.60 -3.14
CA TRP A 51 -4.76 -11.05 -1.82
C TRP A 51 -4.73 -9.92 -0.81
N ARG A 52 -4.19 -8.74 -1.18
CA ARG A 52 -4.17 -7.55 -0.31
C ARG A 52 -5.58 -7.09 0.06
N ASP A 53 -6.51 -7.13 -0.89
CA ASP A 53 -7.88 -6.71 -0.65
C ASP A 53 -8.62 -7.70 0.26
N TYR A 54 -8.37 -9.00 0.12
CA TYR A 54 -8.97 -10.04 0.96
C TYR A 54 -8.38 -10.06 2.37
N HIS A 55 -7.05 -10.03 2.50
CA HIS A 55 -6.33 -10.16 3.77
C HIS A 55 -5.94 -8.79 4.35
N ARG A 56 -6.81 -7.78 4.21
CA ARG A 56 -6.53 -6.38 4.58
C ARG A 56 -5.70 -6.27 5.86
N HIS A 57 -4.71 -5.37 5.84
CA HIS A 57 -3.81 -5.12 6.99
C HIS A 57 -2.87 -6.28 7.36
N THR A 58 -2.83 -7.37 6.60
CA THR A 58 -1.85 -8.45 6.84
C THR A 58 -0.51 -8.08 6.24
N VAL A 59 0.52 -8.11 7.08
CA VAL A 59 1.91 -7.83 6.69
C VAL A 59 2.48 -8.99 5.86
N TRP A 60 3.20 -8.63 4.81
CA TRP A 60 3.92 -9.56 3.94
C TRP A 60 5.33 -9.80 4.51
N SER A 61 5.50 -10.87 5.27
CA SER A 61 6.81 -11.26 5.83
C SER A 61 7.70 -12.01 4.82
N PHE A 62 7.12 -12.55 3.76
CA PHE A 62 7.81 -13.33 2.73
C PHE A 62 7.58 -12.74 1.34
N ASN A 63 8.55 -12.93 0.44
CA ASN A 63 8.36 -12.68 -0.98
C ASN A 63 7.43 -13.76 -1.56
N PRO A 64 6.30 -13.39 -2.16
CA PRO A 64 5.29 -14.37 -2.58
C PRO A 64 5.65 -15.15 -3.86
N TRP A 65 6.68 -14.73 -4.60
CA TRP A 65 7.14 -15.43 -5.80
C TRP A 65 8.34 -16.34 -5.53
N THR A 66 9.19 -15.98 -4.56
CA THR A 66 10.40 -16.75 -4.23
C THR A 66 10.32 -17.53 -2.92
N GLY A 67 9.39 -17.18 -2.04
CA GLY A 67 9.30 -17.72 -0.68
C GLY A 67 10.39 -17.21 0.27
N ALA A 68 11.24 -16.28 -0.17
CA ALA A 68 12.32 -15.74 0.64
C ALA A 68 11.78 -14.89 1.80
N ASN A 69 12.41 -15.00 2.96
CA ASN A 69 12.08 -14.18 4.13
C ASN A 69 12.53 -12.73 3.89
N ARG A 70 11.68 -11.77 4.22
CA ARG A 70 12.00 -10.35 4.11
C ARG A 70 12.66 -9.85 5.38
N THR A 71 13.53 -8.84 5.27
CA THR A 71 14.14 -8.24 6.44
C THR A 71 13.16 -7.29 7.14
N LEU A 72 13.36 -7.04 8.44
CA LEU A 72 12.52 -6.09 9.18
C LEU A 72 12.50 -4.69 8.55
N PRO A 73 13.64 -4.11 8.11
CA PRO A 73 13.64 -2.85 7.37
C PRO A 73 12.75 -2.87 6.12
N ASP A 74 12.87 -3.91 5.26
CA ASP A 74 12.04 -4.01 4.05
C ASP A 74 10.55 -4.07 4.39
N ILE A 75 10.20 -4.79 5.45
CA ILE A 75 8.82 -4.93 5.92
C ILE A 75 8.30 -3.60 6.47
N GLN A 76 9.13 -2.83 7.17
CA GLN A 76 8.71 -1.53 7.71
C GLN A 76 8.46 -0.50 6.61
N GLU A 77 9.29 -0.50 5.57
CA GLU A 77 9.15 0.43 4.43
C GLU A 77 8.00 0.02 3.50
N ASP A 78 7.82 -1.28 3.26
CA ASP A 78 6.76 -1.82 2.41
C ASP A 78 6.04 -3.01 3.08
N PRO A 79 5.13 -2.75 4.03
CA PRO A 79 4.46 -3.80 4.80
C PRO A 79 3.61 -4.73 3.94
N TYR A 80 3.15 -4.27 2.78
CA TYR A 80 2.22 -4.99 1.92
C TYR A 80 2.87 -5.50 0.62
N GLY A 81 4.20 -5.41 0.50
CA GLY A 81 4.95 -5.98 -0.62
C GLY A 81 4.69 -5.32 -1.98
N ARG A 82 4.29 -4.04 -2.01
CA ARG A 82 4.03 -3.28 -3.25
C ARG A 82 5.28 -3.02 -4.07
N LEU A 83 6.46 -3.08 -3.46
CA LEU A 83 7.77 -2.93 -4.12
C LEU A 83 8.41 -4.28 -4.49
N LEU A 84 7.83 -5.39 -4.04
CA LEU A 84 8.30 -6.72 -4.42
C LEU A 84 7.90 -7.02 -5.86
N LEU A 85 8.77 -7.66 -6.62
CA LEU A 85 8.46 -8.06 -7.99
C LEU A 85 8.63 -9.57 -8.21
N PRO A 86 7.89 -10.13 -9.17
CA PRO A 86 8.20 -11.44 -9.73
C PRO A 86 9.64 -11.46 -10.29
N PRO A 87 10.32 -12.62 -10.26
CA PRO A 87 11.64 -12.75 -10.85
C PRO A 87 11.66 -12.35 -12.33
N GLY A 88 12.57 -11.45 -12.70
CA GLY A 88 12.73 -10.97 -14.08
C GLY A 88 11.99 -9.67 -14.40
N GLU A 89 11.05 -9.26 -13.55
CA GLU A 89 10.38 -7.97 -13.67
C GLU A 89 11.18 -6.85 -12.98
N LYS A 90 11.00 -5.61 -13.44
CA LYS A 90 11.65 -4.41 -12.87
C LYS A 90 10.65 -3.27 -12.80
N LEU A 91 10.70 -2.51 -11.71
CA LEU A 91 9.98 -1.26 -11.59
C LEU A 91 10.65 -0.18 -12.44
N THR A 92 9.85 0.72 -13.00
CA THR A 92 10.37 2.01 -13.45
C THR A 92 10.75 2.84 -12.23
N LYS A 93 11.75 3.72 -12.37
CA LYS A 93 12.20 4.57 -11.25
C LYS A 93 11.08 5.50 -10.78
N GLU A 94 10.25 5.95 -11.71
CA GLU A 94 9.11 6.83 -11.47
C GLU A 94 8.06 6.11 -10.61
N PHE A 95 7.75 4.85 -10.93
CA PHE A 95 6.79 4.06 -10.16
C PHE A 95 7.32 3.74 -8.76
N GLU A 96 8.60 3.37 -8.66
CA GLU A 96 9.25 3.10 -7.37
C GLU A 96 9.20 4.33 -6.46
N ALA A 97 9.60 5.50 -6.98
CA ALA A 97 9.56 6.76 -6.25
C ALA A 97 8.13 7.13 -5.81
N HIS A 98 7.16 7.00 -6.72
CA HIS A 98 5.75 7.25 -6.43
C HIS A 98 5.20 6.33 -5.32
N THR A 99 5.52 5.05 -5.42
CA THR A 99 5.05 4.03 -4.46
C THR A 99 5.67 4.26 -3.08
N LEU A 100 6.95 4.62 -3.01
CA LEU A 100 7.61 4.99 -1.75
C LEU A 100 6.96 6.21 -1.10
N LEU A 101 6.68 7.26 -1.87
CA LEU A 101 5.98 8.45 -1.36
C LEU A 101 4.59 8.09 -0.85
N TYR A 102 3.83 7.28 -1.59
CA TYR A 102 2.52 6.78 -1.18
C TYR A 102 2.58 6.03 0.16
N LEU A 103 3.51 5.08 0.30
CA LEU A 103 3.65 4.25 1.50
C LEU A 103 4.01 5.10 2.73
N ARG A 104 4.97 6.02 2.57
CA ARG A 104 5.37 6.93 3.65
C ARG A 104 4.23 7.87 4.05
N ALA A 105 3.50 8.42 3.08
CA ALA A 105 2.34 9.27 3.31
C ALA A 105 1.23 8.53 4.07
N ALA A 106 0.90 7.31 3.66
CA ALA A 106 -0.10 6.47 4.33
C ALA A 106 0.28 6.16 5.78
N GLY A 107 1.57 5.88 6.02
CA GLY A 107 2.13 5.73 7.37
C GLY A 107 1.98 7.01 8.20
N ALA A 108 2.39 8.15 7.65
CA ALA A 108 2.30 9.47 8.29
C ALA A 108 0.85 9.86 8.63
N ILE A 109 -0.10 9.65 7.71
CA ILE A 109 -1.53 9.91 7.92
C ILE A 109 -2.06 9.14 9.13
N SER A 110 -1.62 7.89 9.32
CA SER A 110 -2.02 7.09 10.49
C SER A 110 -1.52 7.70 11.80
N GLN A 111 -0.35 8.36 11.79
CA GLN A 111 0.16 9.08 12.95
C GLN A 111 -0.59 10.39 13.19
N PHE A 112 -0.88 11.16 12.14
CA PHE A 112 -1.70 12.36 12.21
C PHE A 112 -3.09 12.08 12.81
N LYS A 113 -3.71 10.97 12.42
CA LYS A 113 -4.98 10.51 13.02
C LYS A 113 -4.87 10.28 14.53
N ARG A 114 -3.76 9.72 15.01
CA ARG A 114 -3.49 9.58 16.46
C ARG A 114 -3.29 10.93 17.14
N ALA A 115 -2.77 11.92 16.43
CA ALA A 115 -2.62 13.30 16.91
C ALA A 115 -3.90 14.14 16.81
N GLY A 116 -5.06 13.54 16.47
CA GLY A 116 -6.35 14.24 16.41
C GLY A 116 -6.67 14.90 15.07
N TRP A 117 -5.87 14.65 14.04
CA TRP A 117 -6.13 15.16 12.69
C TRP A 117 -7.03 14.21 11.89
N THR A 118 -7.88 14.79 11.05
CA THR A 118 -8.56 14.08 9.96
C THR A 118 -7.75 14.24 8.67
N ALA A 119 -7.79 13.23 7.80
CA ALA A 119 -6.99 13.23 6.58
C ALA A 119 -7.79 12.67 5.40
N LYS A 120 -7.72 13.37 4.26
CA LYS A 120 -8.05 12.83 2.93
C LYS A 120 -6.76 12.65 2.16
N PHE A 121 -6.66 11.55 1.42
CA PHE A 121 -5.47 11.24 0.64
C PHE A 121 -5.88 10.78 -0.75
N ASP A 122 -5.48 11.57 -1.74
CA ASP A 122 -5.58 11.20 -3.14
C ASP A 122 -4.27 10.56 -3.59
N ALA A 123 -4.32 9.25 -3.87
CA ALA A 123 -3.15 8.41 -4.09
C ALA A 123 -2.48 8.66 -5.46
N VAL A 124 -3.25 9.12 -6.45
CA VAL A 124 -2.76 9.32 -7.82
C VAL A 124 -1.94 10.60 -7.94
N PRO A 125 -2.42 11.79 -7.54
CA PRO A 125 -1.61 13.00 -7.55
C PRO A 125 -0.74 13.13 -6.27
N LEU A 126 -0.81 12.17 -5.34
CA LEU A 126 -0.19 12.20 -4.02
C LEU A 126 -0.50 13.50 -3.24
N ILE A 127 -1.78 13.84 -3.16
CA ILE A 127 -2.25 15.02 -2.44
C ILE A 127 -2.86 14.61 -1.11
N VAL A 128 -2.36 15.18 -0.02
CA VAL A 128 -2.89 14.99 1.33
C VAL A 128 -3.57 16.27 1.80
N GLU A 129 -4.84 16.19 2.17
CA GLU A 129 -5.55 17.24 2.90
C GLU A 129 -5.66 16.82 4.37
N LEU A 130 -5.01 17.55 5.26
CA LEU A 130 -5.10 17.39 6.71
C LEU A 130 -6.01 18.46 7.30
N ARG A 131 -6.84 18.08 8.26
CA ARG A 131 -7.73 19.00 8.96
C ARG A 131 -7.84 18.67 10.44
N ASN A 132 -7.71 19.69 11.28
CA ASN A 132 -8.06 19.63 12.71
C ASN A 132 -9.07 20.74 13.04
N ALA A 133 -9.29 21.03 14.32
CA ALA A 133 -10.27 22.03 14.75
C ALA A 133 -9.91 23.47 14.30
N GLU A 134 -8.64 23.76 14.09
CA GLU A 134 -8.14 25.12 13.86
C GLU A 134 -7.66 25.35 12.42
N HIS A 135 -7.23 24.29 11.74
CA HIS A 135 -6.49 24.37 10.49
C HIS A 135 -6.98 23.36 9.46
N THR A 136 -6.93 23.76 8.19
CA THR A 136 -6.99 22.86 7.03
C THR A 136 -5.75 23.12 6.18
N LEU A 137 -4.97 22.07 5.91
CA LEU A 137 -3.70 22.15 5.21
C LEU A 137 -3.70 21.13 4.06
N THR A 138 -3.22 21.54 2.90
CA THR A 138 -3.09 20.68 1.72
C THR A 138 -1.63 20.59 1.32
N PHE A 139 -1.17 19.38 1.01
CA PHE A 139 0.20 19.09 0.63
C PHE A 139 0.22 18.27 -0.65
N ARG A 140 0.96 18.73 -1.66
CA ARG A 140 1.27 17.91 -2.84
C ARG A 140 2.64 17.25 -2.66
N LEU A 141 2.67 15.97 -2.38
CA LEU A 141 3.89 15.28 -1.97
C LEU A 141 4.87 15.01 -3.12
N THR A 142 4.46 15.21 -4.37
CA THR A 142 5.37 15.23 -5.52
C THR A 142 6.21 16.51 -5.58
N GLU A 143 5.83 17.57 -4.86
CA GLU A 143 6.59 18.80 -4.74
C GLU A 143 7.44 18.74 -3.45
N THR A 144 8.78 18.80 -3.61
CA THR A 144 9.74 18.68 -2.49
C THR A 144 9.42 19.61 -1.32
N ARG A 145 9.03 20.85 -1.60
CA ARG A 145 8.69 21.83 -0.55
C ARG A 145 7.49 21.40 0.28
N ASP A 146 6.46 20.85 -0.34
CA ASP A 146 5.25 20.41 0.35
C ASP A 146 5.49 19.07 1.07
N GLU A 147 6.28 18.17 0.49
CA GLU A 147 6.74 16.96 1.15
C GLU A 147 7.50 17.28 2.46
N GLU A 148 8.48 18.19 2.39
CA GLU A 148 9.25 18.62 3.57
C GLU A 148 8.35 19.23 4.66
N ARG A 149 7.44 20.12 4.28
CA ARG A 149 6.48 20.75 5.22
C ARG A 149 5.57 19.72 5.88
N PHE A 150 5.09 18.74 5.10
CA PHE A 150 4.25 17.65 5.61
C PHE A 150 4.98 16.84 6.69
N TYR A 151 6.23 16.43 6.44
CA TYR A 151 7.00 15.67 7.43
C TYR A 151 7.53 16.50 8.60
N GLN A 152 7.77 17.80 8.40
CA GLN A 152 8.07 18.72 9.50
C GLN A 152 6.88 18.84 10.45
N LEU A 153 5.67 19.03 9.92
CA LEU A 153 4.44 19.06 10.72
C LEU A 153 4.26 17.75 11.49
N LEU A 154 4.50 16.60 10.83
CA LEU A 154 4.40 15.30 11.50
C LEU A 154 5.33 15.20 12.70
N ARG A 155 6.58 15.66 12.56
CA ARG A 155 7.54 15.67 13.67
C ARG A 155 7.04 16.56 14.81
N LEU A 156 6.56 17.76 14.51
CA LEU A 156 6.05 18.69 15.54
C LEU A 156 4.88 18.07 16.33
N GLU A 157 3.93 17.41 15.64
CA GLU A 157 2.82 16.72 16.31
C GLU A 157 3.29 15.52 17.14
N ALA A 158 4.27 14.75 16.65
CA ALA A 158 4.85 13.66 17.42
C ALA A 158 5.54 14.17 18.70
N TRP A 159 6.26 15.29 18.62
CA TRP A 159 6.85 15.95 19.78
C TRP A 159 5.80 16.44 20.78
N ARG A 160 4.72 17.08 20.28
CA ARG A 160 3.60 17.54 21.13
C ARG A 160 3.00 16.40 21.93
N LEU A 161 2.67 15.28 21.26
CA LEU A 161 2.11 14.10 21.91
C LEU A 161 3.06 13.44 22.93
N ALA A 162 4.37 13.54 22.73
CA ALA A 162 5.35 12.99 23.65
C ALA A 162 5.59 13.89 24.89
N SER A 163 5.17 15.15 24.82
CA SER A 163 5.33 16.14 25.89
C SER A 163 4.08 16.36 26.76
N GLU A 164 2.96 15.72 26.41
CA GLU A 164 1.71 15.67 27.17
C GLU A 164 1.69 14.46 28.13
#